data_AF-A0A6J4LHS9-F1
#
_entry.id   AF-A0A6J4LHS9-F1
#
_cell.length_a   1.000
_cell.length_b   1.000
_cell.length_c   1.000
_cell.angle_alpha   90.00
_cell.angle_beta   90.00
_cell.angle_gamma   90.00
#
_symmetry.space_group_name_H-M   'P 1'
#
loop_
_entity.id
_entity.type
_entity.pdbx_description
1 polymer ?
#
loop_
_entity_poly.entity_id
_entity_poly.type
_entity_poly.pdbx_seq_one_letter_code
_entity_poly.pdbx_strand_id
1 'polypeptide(L)'
;MLRFPALTPLAGALALVLSLPAYAEPALSAADLDTVRVYGQSDGYNAGASRTATRTDTPLLDVPQSITIVTDELIRDQAMTSMADVVRYVPGVGMAQGEGHRDAPIFRGNVSTSDFYIDGVRDDVQYVRDLYNVESVEVLKGPNSMIFGRGGSG
;
A
#
# COMPACT_ATOMS: atom_id res chain seq x y z
N MET A 1 -22.90 90.46 -35.53
CA MET A 1 -21.44 90.39 -35.52
C MET A 1 -20.99 90.02 -34.11
N LEU A 2 -20.55 88.78 -33.87
CA LEU A 2 -19.87 88.33 -32.65
C LEU A 2 -18.95 87.15 -33.04
N ARG A 3 -17.67 87.27 -32.69
CA ARG A 3 -16.54 86.38 -33.05
C ARG A 3 -16.53 85.12 -32.17
N PHE A 4 -16.23 83.95 -32.75
CA PHE A 4 -15.92 82.71 -32.02
C PHE A 4 -14.41 82.63 -31.68
N PRO A 5 -14.02 82.16 -30.48
CA PRO A 5 -12.61 82.04 -30.07
C PRO A 5 -11.96 80.76 -30.61
N ALA A 6 -10.65 80.86 -30.82
CA ALA A 6 -9.79 79.85 -31.43
C ALA A 6 -9.56 78.61 -30.54
N LEU A 7 -9.71 77.41 -31.11
CA LEU A 7 -9.30 76.15 -30.51
C LEU A 7 -7.77 76.04 -30.48
N THR A 8 -7.21 75.78 -29.31
CA THR A 8 -5.77 75.56 -29.07
C THR A 8 -5.32 74.17 -29.53
N PRO A 9 -4.10 74.02 -30.11
CA PRO A 9 -3.63 72.78 -30.75
C PRO A 9 -3.27 71.62 -29.80
N LEU A 10 -3.35 71.82 -28.48
CA LEU A 10 -2.92 70.83 -27.49
C LEU A 10 -3.86 69.61 -27.38
N ALA A 11 -5.15 69.78 -27.70
CA ALA A 11 -6.14 68.70 -27.61
C ALA A 11 -5.95 67.59 -28.67
N GLY A 12 -5.33 67.91 -29.81
CA GLY A 12 -5.10 66.93 -30.88
C GLY A 12 -4.03 65.90 -30.55
N ALA A 13 -3.02 66.28 -29.75
CA ALA A 13 -1.91 65.40 -29.41
C ALA A 13 -2.29 64.27 -28.44
N LEU A 14 -3.29 64.48 -27.57
CA LEU A 14 -3.75 63.48 -26.61
C LEU A 14 -4.62 62.40 -27.27
N ALA A 15 -5.35 62.74 -28.33
CA ALA A 15 -6.18 61.80 -29.08
C ALA A 15 -5.36 60.81 -29.93
N LEU A 16 -4.14 61.19 -30.35
CA LEU A 16 -3.28 60.34 -31.17
C LEU A 16 -2.55 59.25 -30.36
N VAL A 17 -2.38 59.45 -29.05
CA VAL A 17 -1.74 58.46 -28.17
C VAL A 17 -2.72 57.36 -27.75
N LEU A 18 -4.03 57.65 -27.75
CA LEU A 18 -5.09 56.69 -27.42
C LEU A 18 -5.48 55.77 -28.58
N SER A 19 -4.98 56.01 -29.81
CA SER A 19 -5.29 55.21 -31.00
C SER A 19 -4.22 54.18 -31.36
N LEU A 20 -3.25 53.92 -30.47
CA LEU A 20 -2.27 52.86 -30.69
C LEU A 20 -3.00 51.49 -30.59
N PRO A 21 -2.84 50.59 -31.57
CA PRO A 21 -3.41 49.27 -31.49
C PRO A 21 -2.78 48.53 -30.30
N ALA A 22 -3.62 48.06 -29.37
CA ALA A 22 -3.19 47.17 -28.30
C ALA A 22 -2.83 45.82 -28.95
N TYR A 23 -1.54 45.50 -29.00
CA TYR A 23 -1.09 44.16 -29.33
C TYR A 23 -1.41 43.26 -28.14
N ALA A 24 -2.40 42.37 -28.28
CA ALA A 24 -2.60 41.28 -27.36
C ALA A 24 -1.38 40.35 -27.43
N GLU A 25 -0.72 40.10 -26.31
CA GLU A 25 0.28 39.04 -26.24
C GLU A 25 -0.39 37.73 -26.65
N PRO A 26 0.25 36.92 -27.52
CA PRO A 26 -0.28 35.61 -27.84
C PRO A 26 -0.32 34.79 -26.56
N ALA A 27 -1.54 34.40 -26.14
CA ALA A 27 -1.70 33.44 -25.07
C ALA A 27 -0.87 32.20 -25.44
N LEU A 28 0.05 31.82 -24.56
CA LEU A 28 0.82 30.59 -24.71
C LEU A 28 -0.17 29.46 -24.99
N SER A 29 -0.08 28.89 -26.20
CA SER A 29 -0.86 27.72 -26.58
C SER A 29 -0.75 26.71 -25.45
N ALA A 30 -1.90 26.23 -24.96
CA ALA A 30 -1.94 25.16 -23.98
C ALA A 30 -0.98 24.06 -24.46
N ALA A 31 0.02 23.75 -23.64
CA ALA A 31 1.00 22.73 -23.98
C ALA A 31 0.26 21.43 -24.30
N ASP A 32 0.49 20.89 -25.48
CA ASP A 32 0.03 19.56 -25.87
C ASP A 32 0.86 18.54 -25.08
N LEU A 33 0.39 18.25 -23.87
CA LEU A 33 1.05 17.35 -22.92
C LEU A 33 0.63 15.92 -23.20
N ASP A 34 1.59 15.00 -23.19
CA ASP A 34 1.34 13.58 -23.36
C ASP A 34 0.43 13.03 -22.25
N THR A 35 -0.42 12.07 -22.60
CA THR A 35 -1.41 11.51 -21.66
C THR A 35 -0.71 10.61 -20.64
N VAL A 36 -0.65 11.07 -19.39
CA VAL A 36 -0.22 10.24 -18.26
C VAL A 36 -1.41 9.39 -17.78
N ARG A 37 -1.37 8.08 -18.05
CA ARG A 37 -2.31 7.12 -17.47
C ARG A 37 -1.81 6.67 -16.10
N VAL A 38 -2.54 7.04 -15.06
CA VAL A 38 -2.34 6.54 -13.70
C VAL A 38 -3.26 5.35 -13.49
N TYR A 39 -2.70 4.17 -13.26
CA TYR A 39 -3.44 3.01 -12.79
C TYR A 39 -3.39 3.00 -11.27
N GLY A 40 -4.54 3.11 -10.62
CA GLY A 40 -4.66 2.85 -9.19
C GLY A 40 -4.81 1.34 -9.00
N GLN A 41 -3.85 0.71 -8.34
CA GLN A 41 -4.04 -0.62 -7.79
C GLN A 41 -4.46 -0.44 -6.33
N SER A 42 -5.73 -0.75 -6.06
CA SER A 42 -6.13 -1.10 -4.70
C SER A 42 -5.73 -2.56 -4.59
N ASP A 43 -4.74 -2.84 -3.74
CA ASP A 43 -4.68 -4.18 -3.21
C ASP A 43 -5.96 -4.35 -2.35
N GLY A 44 -6.33 -5.57 -2.02
CA GLY A 44 -7.50 -5.81 -1.19
C GLY A 44 -7.11 -6.68 -0.01
N TYR A 45 -8.10 -7.02 0.81
CA TYR A 45 -7.91 -8.03 1.85
C TYR A 45 -7.75 -9.47 1.30
N ASN A 46 -7.95 -9.65 -0.02
CA ASN A 46 -7.84 -10.94 -0.69
C ASN A 46 -6.52 -11.03 -1.47
N ALA A 47 -5.63 -11.90 -1.04
CA ALA A 47 -4.46 -12.30 -1.80
C ALA A 47 -4.83 -13.37 -2.85
N GLY A 48 -4.26 -13.28 -4.06
CA GLY A 48 -4.56 -14.21 -5.16
C GLY A 48 -3.63 -15.41 -5.28
N ALA A 49 -2.40 -15.30 -4.78
CA ALA A 49 -1.34 -16.30 -4.88
C ALA A 49 -0.45 -16.27 -3.63
N SER A 50 0.34 -17.34 -3.44
CA SER A 50 1.33 -17.45 -2.37
C SER A 50 2.54 -18.23 -2.85
N ARG A 51 3.72 -17.87 -2.31
CA ARG A 51 4.97 -18.62 -2.49
C ARG A 51 5.31 -19.54 -1.33
N THR A 52 4.67 -19.36 -0.17
CA THR A 52 5.02 -20.05 1.08
C THR A 52 4.79 -21.56 1.00
N ALA A 53 3.64 -21.98 0.46
CA ALA A 53 3.23 -23.38 0.48
C ALA A 53 3.91 -24.28 -0.56
N THR A 54 4.50 -23.72 -1.62
CA THR A 54 5.03 -24.51 -2.75
C THR A 54 6.44 -24.08 -3.17
N ARG A 55 7.00 -23.02 -2.56
CA ARG A 55 8.23 -22.34 -2.99
C ARG A 55 8.17 -21.75 -4.40
N THR A 56 6.99 -21.69 -5.01
CA THR A 56 6.73 -21.11 -6.32
C THR A 56 5.51 -20.21 -6.25
N ASP A 57 5.41 -19.22 -7.12
CA ASP A 57 4.26 -18.32 -7.18
C ASP A 57 3.01 -19.09 -7.64
N THR A 58 2.17 -19.51 -6.70
CA THR A 58 1.09 -20.46 -6.94
C THR A 58 -0.25 -19.84 -6.58
N PRO A 59 -1.25 -19.85 -7.49
CA PRO A 59 -2.60 -19.41 -7.18
C PRO A 59 -3.15 -20.16 -5.95
N LEU A 60 -3.86 -19.48 -5.06
CA LEU A 60 -4.36 -20.10 -3.82
C LEU A 60 -5.29 -21.30 -4.08
N LEU A 61 -5.98 -21.32 -5.23
CA LEU A 61 -6.82 -22.43 -5.66
C LEU A 61 -6.04 -23.73 -5.91
N ASP A 62 -4.77 -23.60 -6.33
CA ASP A 62 -3.92 -24.74 -6.70
C ASP A 62 -3.01 -25.19 -5.55
N VAL A 63 -3.04 -24.49 -4.41
CA VAL A 63 -2.27 -24.85 -3.22
C VAL A 63 -2.96 -26.02 -2.50
N PRO A 64 -2.32 -27.19 -2.34
CA PRO A 64 -2.94 -28.39 -1.75
C PRO A 64 -3.00 -28.35 -0.22
N GLN A 65 -2.79 -27.19 0.40
CA GLN A 65 -2.75 -27.00 1.85
C GLN A 65 -3.60 -25.80 2.26
N SER A 66 -4.02 -25.78 3.53
CA SER A 66 -4.80 -24.66 4.04
C SER A 66 -3.88 -23.50 4.38
N ILE A 67 -4.04 -22.41 3.64
CA ILE A 67 -3.31 -21.16 3.86
C ILE A 67 -4.30 -20.03 4.17
N THR A 68 -3.89 -19.11 5.03
CA THR A 68 -4.61 -17.86 5.28
C THR A 68 -3.61 -16.72 5.19
N ILE A 69 -3.97 -15.67 4.46
CA ILE A 69 -3.10 -14.52 4.22
C ILE A 69 -3.78 -13.31 4.81
N VAL A 70 -3.06 -12.61 5.68
CA VAL A 70 -3.48 -11.33 6.23
C VAL A 70 -2.63 -10.27 5.53
N THR A 71 -3.27 -9.49 4.67
CA THR A 71 -2.59 -8.45 3.88
C THR A 71 -2.25 -7.24 4.75
N ASP A 72 -1.24 -6.49 4.33
CA ASP A 72 -0.81 -5.25 4.98
C ASP A 72 -1.93 -4.19 5.08
N GLU A 73 -2.81 -4.12 4.09
CA GLU A 73 -4.02 -3.28 4.17
C GLU A 73 -4.93 -3.67 5.33
N LEU A 74 -5.18 -4.98 5.52
CA LEU A 74 -6.01 -5.46 6.62
C LEU A 74 -5.32 -5.22 7.97
N ILE A 75 -3.99 -5.40 8.04
CA ILE A 75 -3.18 -5.10 9.22
C ILE A 75 -3.32 -3.63 9.61
N ARG A 76 -3.19 -2.71 8.63
CA ARG A 76 -3.31 -1.27 8.86
C ARG A 76 -4.72 -0.84 9.22
N ASP A 77 -5.72 -1.32 8.49
CA ASP A 77 -7.12 -0.93 8.69
C ASP A 77 -7.69 -1.38 10.04
N GLN A 78 -7.20 -2.53 10.55
CA GLN A 78 -7.54 -3.02 11.88
C GLN A 78 -6.58 -2.53 12.97
N ALA A 79 -5.60 -1.70 12.63
CA ALA A 79 -4.56 -1.20 13.53
C ALA A 79 -3.87 -2.32 14.34
N MET A 80 -3.56 -3.44 13.67
CA MET A 80 -2.87 -4.57 14.29
C MET A 80 -1.42 -4.18 14.60
N THR A 81 -0.98 -4.44 15.83
CA THR A 81 0.38 -4.06 16.29
C THR A 81 1.23 -5.26 16.70
N SER A 82 0.63 -6.45 16.74
CA SER A 82 1.29 -7.68 17.19
C SER A 82 0.76 -8.90 16.46
N MET A 83 1.54 -9.99 16.47
CA MET A 83 1.10 -11.28 15.94
C MET A 83 -0.16 -11.80 16.66
N ALA A 84 -0.36 -11.43 17.93
CA ALA A 84 -1.56 -11.76 18.68
C ALA A 84 -2.84 -11.09 18.14
N ASP A 85 -2.71 -9.94 17.48
CA ASP A 85 -3.83 -9.29 16.80
C ASP A 85 -4.14 -10.00 15.48
N VAL A 86 -3.10 -10.33 14.71
CA VAL A 86 -3.20 -10.99 13.42
C VAL A 86 -3.91 -12.35 13.53
N VAL A 87 -3.50 -13.20 14.46
CA VAL A 87 -4.09 -14.55 14.58
C VAL A 87 -5.57 -14.55 14.92
N ARG A 88 -6.13 -13.44 15.45
CA ARG A 88 -7.58 -13.36 15.72
C ARG A 88 -8.42 -13.44 14.44
N TYR A 89 -7.81 -13.08 13.30
CA TYR A 89 -8.42 -13.16 11.98
C TYR A 89 -8.04 -14.45 11.23
N VAL A 90 -7.26 -15.33 11.86
CA VAL A 90 -6.80 -16.58 11.26
C VAL A 90 -7.48 -17.78 11.92
N PRO A 91 -8.39 -18.47 11.21
CA PRO A 91 -9.13 -19.58 11.81
C PRO A 91 -8.22 -20.77 12.10
N GLY A 92 -8.39 -21.33 13.31
CA GLY A 92 -7.64 -22.49 13.79
C GLY A 92 -6.25 -22.17 14.34
N VAL A 93 -5.91 -20.89 14.45
CA VAL A 93 -4.67 -20.40 15.05
C VAL A 93 -5.00 -19.49 16.22
N GLY A 94 -4.27 -19.64 17.32
CA GLY A 94 -4.32 -18.75 18.46
C GLY A 94 -2.93 -18.38 18.93
N MET A 95 -2.83 -17.60 19.99
CA MET A 95 -1.57 -17.33 20.69
C MET A 95 -1.64 -17.88 22.10
N ALA A 96 -0.61 -18.62 22.49
CA ALA A 96 -0.45 -19.02 23.88
C ALA A 96 -0.36 -17.77 24.75
N GLN A 97 -1.06 -17.82 25.88
CA GLN A 97 -1.04 -16.78 26.90
C GLN A 97 -0.24 -17.32 28.09
N GLY A 98 0.63 -16.50 28.67
CA GLY A 98 1.42 -16.91 29.84
C GLY A 98 2.88 -16.44 29.79
N GLU A 99 3.76 -17.23 30.38
CA GLU A 99 5.17 -16.91 30.59
C GLU A 99 6.00 -17.04 29.30
N GLY A 100 7.06 -16.23 29.19
CA GLY A 100 8.06 -16.35 28.13
C GLY A 100 8.25 -15.12 27.24
N HIS A 101 7.43 -14.07 27.38
CA HIS A 101 7.58 -12.77 26.70
C HIS A 101 7.96 -12.88 25.21
N ARG A 102 7.30 -13.80 24.50
CA ARG A 102 7.61 -14.17 23.12
C ARG A 102 6.35 -14.60 22.39
N ASP A 103 6.40 -14.54 21.07
CA ASP A 103 5.35 -15.10 20.24
C ASP A 103 5.33 -16.64 20.31
N ALA A 104 4.17 -17.19 20.62
CA ALA A 104 3.96 -18.63 20.78
C ALA A 104 2.61 -19.04 20.16
N PRO A 105 2.53 -19.13 18.81
CA PRO A 105 1.31 -19.50 18.13
C PRO A 105 0.89 -20.94 18.46
N ILE A 106 -0.42 -21.15 18.51
CA ILE A 106 -1.06 -22.43 18.72
C ILE A 106 -1.81 -22.79 17.45
N PHE A 107 -1.33 -23.80 16.74
CA PHE A 107 -1.95 -24.29 15.51
C PHE A 107 -2.75 -25.55 15.81
N ARG A 108 -4.07 -25.49 15.68
CA ARG A 108 -4.98 -26.63 15.92
C ARG A 108 -4.71 -27.37 17.25
N GLY A 109 -4.32 -26.64 18.29
CA GLY A 109 -4.00 -27.17 19.62
C GLY A 109 -2.52 -27.49 19.87
N ASN A 110 -1.67 -27.42 18.86
CA ASN A 110 -0.22 -27.62 19.00
C ASN A 110 0.48 -26.27 19.18
N VAL A 111 1.15 -26.09 20.32
CA VAL A 111 1.95 -24.88 20.57
C VAL A 111 3.26 -24.99 19.84
N SER A 112 3.65 -23.94 19.13
CA SER A 112 4.97 -23.82 18.53
C SER A 112 5.58 -22.46 18.81
N THR A 113 6.88 -22.45 19.06
CA THR A 113 7.70 -21.23 19.24
C THR A 113 8.79 -21.12 18.19
N SER A 114 8.74 -22.00 17.19
CA SER A 114 9.85 -22.32 16.30
C SER A 114 9.43 -22.42 14.83
N ASP A 115 8.17 -22.09 14.54
CA ASP A 115 7.54 -22.15 13.23
C ASP A 115 7.33 -20.75 12.61
N PHE A 116 8.22 -19.81 12.94
CA PHE A 116 8.26 -18.50 12.30
C PHE A 116 9.26 -18.48 11.15
N TYR A 117 8.86 -17.84 10.06
CA TYR A 117 9.66 -17.68 8.86
C TYR A 117 9.49 -16.26 8.33
N ILE A 118 10.59 -15.63 7.96
CA ILE A 118 10.63 -14.32 7.30
C ILE A 118 11.19 -14.57 5.90
N ASP A 119 10.42 -14.24 4.88
CA ASP A 119 10.77 -14.45 3.47
C ASP A 119 11.23 -15.89 3.15
N GLY A 120 10.64 -16.86 3.84
CA GLY A 120 10.94 -18.29 3.69
C GLY A 120 12.22 -18.77 4.38
N VAL A 121 12.91 -17.90 5.12
CA VAL A 121 14.03 -18.24 6.01
C VAL A 121 13.52 -18.35 7.44
N ARG A 122 13.99 -19.37 8.17
CA ARG A 122 13.54 -19.62 9.54
C ARG A 122 14.04 -18.53 10.49
N ASP A 123 13.14 -18.01 11.31
CA ASP A 123 13.43 -17.11 12.42
C ASP A 123 13.05 -17.79 13.73
N ASP A 124 14.04 -18.27 14.48
CA ASP A 124 13.83 -18.98 15.74
C ASP A 124 14.16 -18.16 16.98
N VAL A 125 14.37 -16.86 16.80
CA VAL A 125 14.60 -15.95 17.90
C VAL A 125 13.28 -15.75 18.64
N GLN A 126 13.37 -15.73 19.97
CA GLN A 126 12.24 -15.59 20.86
C GLN A 126 12.05 -14.12 21.23
N TYR A 127 11.18 -13.45 20.48
CA TYR A 127 10.78 -12.07 20.69
C TYR A 127 9.33 -11.87 20.23
N VAL A 128 8.78 -10.71 20.52
CA VAL A 128 7.50 -10.26 19.97
C VAL A 128 7.79 -9.50 18.68
N ARG A 129 7.23 -9.98 17.58
CA ARG A 129 7.45 -9.39 16.25
C ARG A 129 6.56 -8.17 16.04
N ASP A 130 7.17 -7.13 15.49
CA ASP A 130 6.45 -5.96 14.98
C ASP A 130 6.00 -6.22 13.53
N LEU A 131 4.97 -5.50 13.08
CA LEU A 131 4.34 -5.64 11.77
C LEU A 131 4.64 -4.44 10.85
N TYR A 132 5.38 -3.43 11.31
CA TYR A 132 5.60 -2.18 10.56
C TYR A 132 6.27 -2.36 9.18
N ASN A 133 7.07 -3.43 8.99
CA ASN A 133 7.81 -3.72 7.77
C ASN A 133 7.32 -4.99 7.05
N VAL A 134 6.08 -5.40 7.31
CA VAL A 134 5.51 -6.63 6.76
C VAL A 134 4.47 -6.29 5.69
N GLU A 135 4.62 -6.88 4.49
CA GLU A 135 3.65 -6.75 3.39
C GLU A 135 2.46 -7.72 3.55
N SER A 136 2.71 -8.89 4.10
CA SER A 136 1.64 -9.83 4.44
C SER A 136 2.12 -10.84 5.48
N VAL A 137 1.18 -11.34 6.26
CA VAL A 137 1.40 -12.49 7.14
C VAL A 137 0.69 -13.69 6.53
N GLU A 138 1.47 -14.67 6.09
CA GLU A 138 0.97 -15.92 5.55
C GLU A 138 1.02 -17.03 6.60
N VAL A 139 -0.12 -17.68 6.81
CA VAL A 139 -0.29 -18.72 7.81
C VAL A 139 -0.61 -20.04 7.13
N LEU A 140 0.41 -20.88 6.99
CA LEU A 140 0.30 -22.23 6.44
C LEU A 140 -0.05 -23.22 7.55
N LYS A 141 -1.18 -23.92 7.38
CA LYS A 141 -1.73 -24.83 8.39
C LYS A 141 -1.60 -26.28 7.95
N GLY A 142 -1.08 -27.11 8.84
CA GLY A 142 -0.83 -28.53 8.68
C GLY A 142 0.65 -28.87 8.52
N PRO A 143 0.98 -30.16 8.34
CA PRO A 143 2.36 -30.61 8.22
C PRO A 143 3.09 -29.96 7.05
N ASN A 144 4.19 -29.25 7.30
CA ASN A 144 4.95 -28.51 6.27
C ASN A 144 6.46 -28.81 6.30
N SER A 145 6.87 -29.85 7.03
CA SER A 145 8.27 -30.24 7.23
C SER A 145 9.02 -30.59 5.94
N MET A 146 8.31 -30.97 4.87
CA MET A 146 8.93 -31.20 3.55
C MET A 146 9.59 -29.93 2.99
N ILE A 147 9.02 -28.76 3.28
CA ILE A 147 9.43 -27.48 2.70
C ILE A 147 10.30 -26.68 3.67
N PHE A 148 10.02 -26.80 4.97
CA PHE A 148 10.64 -25.99 6.00
C PHE A 148 11.54 -26.77 6.97
N GLY A 149 11.62 -28.10 6.82
CA GLY A 149 12.47 -28.96 7.63
C GLY A 149 11.90 -29.16 9.04
N ARG A 150 12.73 -28.94 10.07
CA ARG A 150 12.33 -29.09 11.47
C ARG A 150 11.41 -27.94 11.89
N GLY A 151 10.22 -28.29 12.37
CA GLY A 151 9.11 -27.36 12.57
C GLY A 151 7.94 -27.77 11.68
N GLY A 152 6.73 -27.31 11.99
CA GLY A 152 5.54 -27.63 11.17
C GLY A 152 4.60 -28.67 11.76
N SER A 153 4.38 -28.66 13.08
CA SER A 153 3.43 -29.57 13.72
C SER A 153 1.96 -29.18 13.51
N GLY A 154 1.67 -28.02 12.92
CA GLY A 154 0.30 -27.60 12.61
C GLY A 154 0.23 -26.24 11.95
#